data_AF-V9G7W4-F1
#
_entry.id   AF-V9G7W4-F1
#
_cell.length_a   1.000
_cell.length_b   1.000
_cell.length_c   1.000
_cell.angle_alpha   90.00
_cell.angle_beta   90.00
_cell.angle_gamma   90.00
#
_symmetry.space_group_name_H-M   'P 1'
#
loop_
_entity.id
_entity.type
_entity.pdbx_description
1 polymer ?
#
loop_
_entity_poly.entity_id
_entity_poly.type
_entity_poly.pdbx_seq_one_letter_code
_entity_poly.pdbx_strand_id
1 'polypeptide(L)'
;MSYYWLTEPFLYLAYAVLAGIAVLSLVPQRYKPELSIPGWLGPVSAAVVAICGFIPLLQLIMFFKDDIGFWSSFNSIMFKFSEGERYAWILVLSILLAALTVVVRRRPGSYARWLMPLALLGIAAAMSSFNHAASLFDSVGQIAFFGHFVAMAVWTGTLLITGWFTRDLNGWRAFLKWFHPLAIVCVVIVIGSGLFLMTGVTPKPVDSWTLSYGQALLMKHILIVPLLIFAFVNGYLVKRKLQREAGYSPVSWARSEAVLIWLIYIVTGYMNQQPAPHEVTDTLAVYGPATTFLWFHPGFTGGDLTWTWSWIGMISLIIGLGLLLNVIQAFRKNMGAVSGLISALGAVVLIYCGLMFSVVG
;
A
#
# COMPACT_ATOMS: atom_id res chain seq x y z
N MET A 1 -13.93 5.58 17.70
CA MET A 1 -12.92 5.03 16.78
C MET A 1 -11.55 5.27 17.37
N SER A 2 -10.70 4.26 17.42
CA SER A 2 -9.34 4.46 17.90
C SER A 2 -8.43 5.00 16.79
N TYR A 3 -7.52 5.91 17.13
CA TYR A 3 -6.60 6.58 16.21
C TYR A 3 -5.39 5.72 15.77
N TYR A 4 -5.33 4.46 16.20
CA TYR A 4 -4.21 3.55 15.93
C TYR A 4 -3.96 3.32 14.42
N TRP A 5 -5.00 3.42 13.59
CA TRP A 5 -4.91 3.27 12.14
C TRP A 5 -3.95 4.26 11.48
N LEU A 6 -3.71 5.43 12.08
CA LEU A 6 -2.77 6.42 11.54
C LEU A 6 -1.34 5.89 11.43
N THR A 7 -0.99 4.85 12.17
CA THR A 7 0.37 4.31 12.24
C THR A 7 0.68 3.31 11.11
N GLU A 8 -0.32 2.61 10.60
CA GLU A 8 -0.14 1.61 9.53
C GLU A 8 0.35 2.20 8.19
N PRO A 9 -0.15 3.35 7.72
CA PRO A 9 0.37 3.95 6.49
C PRO A 9 1.86 4.25 6.61
N PHE A 10 2.30 4.79 7.75
CA PHE A 10 3.72 5.07 8.00
C PHE A 10 4.56 3.80 8.10
N LEU A 11 4.03 2.72 8.69
CA LEU A 11 4.66 1.42 8.71
C LEU A 11 4.92 0.90 7.29
N TYR A 12 3.90 0.95 6.43
CA TYR A 12 4.00 0.51 5.02
C TYR A 12 4.95 1.38 4.20
N LEU A 13 4.90 2.70 4.40
CA LEU A 13 5.83 3.62 3.75
C LEU A 13 7.27 3.39 4.19
N ALA A 14 7.51 3.25 5.49
CA ALA A 14 8.84 3.04 6.03
C ALA A 14 9.43 1.69 5.58
N TYR A 15 8.61 0.63 5.58
CA TYR A 15 9.02 -0.68 5.07
C TYR A 15 9.32 -0.62 3.56
N ALA A 16 8.49 0.07 2.76
CA ALA A 16 8.74 0.28 1.34
C ALA A 16 10.03 1.09 1.09
N VAL A 17 10.29 2.14 1.87
CA VAL A 17 11.54 2.91 1.78
C VAL A 17 12.75 2.01 2.03
N LEU A 18 12.72 1.18 3.07
CA LEU A 18 13.79 0.21 3.35
C LEU A 18 13.95 -0.79 2.21
N ALA A 19 12.85 -1.30 1.65
CA ALA A 19 12.87 -2.18 0.48
C ALA A 19 13.51 -1.52 -0.74
N GLY A 20 13.17 -0.27 -1.02
CA GLY A 20 13.80 0.52 -2.09
C GLY A 20 15.29 0.69 -1.88
N ILE A 21 15.73 1.05 -0.66
CA ILE A 21 17.15 1.17 -0.33
C ILE A 21 17.87 -0.18 -0.52
N ALA A 22 17.28 -1.28 -0.02
CA ALA A 22 17.86 -2.61 -0.13
C ALA A 22 18.01 -3.05 -1.59
N VAL A 23 16.94 -2.97 -2.40
CA VAL A 23 16.98 -3.34 -3.83
C VAL A 23 18.01 -2.49 -4.56
N LEU A 24 17.98 -1.18 -4.39
CA LEU A 24 18.91 -0.28 -5.09
C LEU A 24 20.36 -0.47 -4.64
N SER A 25 20.63 -0.95 -3.41
CA SER A 25 21.98 -1.27 -2.95
C SER A 25 22.61 -2.46 -3.69
N LEU A 26 21.79 -3.39 -4.18
CA LEU A 26 22.21 -4.55 -4.96
C LEU A 26 22.44 -4.20 -6.43
N VAL A 27 21.75 -3.18 -6.94
CA VAL A 27 21.85 -2.73 -8.34
C VAL A 27 23.16 -1.94 -8.56
N PRO A 28 24.01 -2.36 -9.52
CA PRO A 28 25.22 -1.62 -9.88
C PRO A 28 24.93 -0.19 -10.33
N GLN A 29 25.84 0.75 -10.04
CA GLN A 29 25.65 2.18 -10.34
C GLN A 29 25.33 2.46 -11.82
N ARG A 30 25.91 1.69 -12.76
CA ARG A 30 25.65 1.84 -14.20
C ARG A 30 24.20 1.54 -14.65
N TYR A 31 23.38 0.93 -13.79
CA TYR A 31 22.00 0.54 -14.10
C TYR A 31 20.94 1.37 -13.34
N LYS A 32 21.34 2.45 -12.68
CA LYS A 32 20.43 3.33 -11.94
C LYS A 32 20.88 4.79 -12.03
N PRO A 33 19.98 5.76 -11.83
CA PRO A 33 20.36 7.16 -11.73
C PRO A 33 21.22 7.43 -10.48
N GLU A 34 21.91 8.56 -10.47
CA GLU A 34 22.59 9.05 -9.26
C GLU A 34 21.52 9.44 -8.22
N LEU A 35 21.60 8.83 -7.04
CA LEU A 35 20.64 9.04 -5.95
C LEU A 35 21.30 9.80 -4.80
N SER A 36 20.64 10.84 -4.32
CA SER A 36 21.02 11.61 -3.13
C SER A 36 20.13 11.20 -1.95
N ILE A 37 20.34 9.99 -1.43
CA ILE A 37 19.57 9.48 -0.28
C ILE A 37 20.19 10.03 1.02
N PRO A 38 19.43 10.76 1.85
CA PRO A 38 19.94 11.24 3.12
C PRO A 38 20.18 10.04 4.07
N GLY A 39 21.30 10.04 4.78
CA GLY A 39 21.69 8.86 5.57
C GLY A 39 20.87 8.57 6.81
N TRP A 40 20.04 9.52 7.23
CA TRP A 40 19.08 9.29 8.31
C TRP A 40 17.88 8.48 7.83
N LEU A 41 17.58 8.45 6.51
CA LEU A 41 16.36 7.86 5.98
C LEU A 41 16.26 6.37 6.31
N GLY A 42 17.33 5.60 6.08
CA GLY A 42 17.36 4.18 6.41
C GLY A 42 17.10 3.90 7.90
N PRO A 43 17.92 4.44 8.82
CA PRO A 43 17.71 4.23 10.26
C PRO A 43 16.36 4.73 10.77
N VAL A 44 15.88 5.88 10.30
CA VAL A 44 14.57 6.42 10.69
C VAL A 44 13.45 5.52 10.19
N SER A 45 13.50 5.06 8.93
CA SER A 45 12.50 4.11 8.42
C SER A 45 12.50 2.80 9.20
N ALA A 46 13.67 2.28 9.57
CA ALA A 46 13.76 1.10 10.45
C ALA A 46 13.17 1.34 11.85
N ALA A 47 13.43 2.50 12.44
CA ALA A 47 12.81 2.88 13.72
C ALA A 47 11.28 3.00 13.61
N VAL A 48 10.77 3.60 12.52
CA VAL A 48 9.33 3.69 12.26
C VAL A 48 8.71 2.30 12.11
N VAL A 49 9.36 1.36 11.41
CA VAL A 49 8.88 -0.04 11.33
C VAL A 49 8.79 -0.67 12.72
N ALA A 50 9.82 -0.52 13.56
CA ALA A 50 9.83 -1.06 14.92
C ALA A 50 8.76 -0.42 15.84
N ILE A 51 8.56 0.90 15.74
CA ILE A 51 7.60 1.64 16.57
C ILE A 51 6.18 1.38 16.11
N CYS A 52 5.87 1.56 14.82
CA CYS A 52 4.53 1.35 14.30
C CYS A 52 4.13 -0.12 14.33
N GLY A 53 5.08 -1.06 14.18
CA GLY A 53 4.83 -2.49 14.34
C GLY A 53 4.42 -2.91 15.76
N PHE A 54 4.68 -2.08 16.78
CA PHE A 54 4.23 -2.32 18.16
C PHE A 54 2.76 -1.96 18.39
N ILE A 55 2.20 -1.09 17.55
CA ILE A 55 0.89 -0.49 17.79
C ILE A 55 -0.24 -1.54 17.85
N PRO A 56 -0.28 -2.58 17.01
CA PRO A 56 -1.26 -3.66 17.16
C PRO A 56 -1.14 -4.41 18.49
N LEU A 57 0.07 -4.59 19.02
CA LEU A 57 0.26 -5.20 20.35
C LEU A 57 -0.22 -4.25 21.45
N LEU A 58 0.07 -2.95 21.32
CA LEU A 58 -0.45 -1.95 22.24
C LEU A 58 -1.98 -1.93 22.27
N GLN A 59 -2.63 -2.08 21.11
CA GLN A 59 -4.10 -2.22 21.04
C GLN A 59 -4.59 -3.40 21.86
N LEU A 60 -3.97 -4.57 21.70
CA LEU A 60 -4.32 -5.77 22.44
C LEU A 60 -4.09 -5.59 23.95
N ILE A 61 -2.97 -4.94 24.32
CA ILE A 61 -2.64 -4.65 25.72
C ILE A 61 -3.70 -3.75 26.35
N MET A 62 -4.08 -2.69 25.63
CA MET A 62 -5.07 -1.73 26.09
C MET A 62 -6.48 -2.32 26.12
N PHE A 63 -6.80 -3.29 25.25
CA PHE A 63 -8.06 -4.01 25.26
C PHE A 63 -8.22 -4.85 26.54
N PHE A 64 -7.22 -5.66 26.88
CA PHE A 64 -7.29 -6.53 28.08
C PHE A 64 -6.93 -5.83 29.39
N LYS A 65 -6.49 -4.56 29.35
CA LYS A 65 -6.02 -3.87 30.56
C LYS A 65 -7.13 -3.75 31.62
N ASP A 66 -8.38 -3.60 31.18
CA ASP A 66 -9.52 -3.33 32.07
C ASP A 66 -9.95 -4.60 32.81
N ASP A 67 -9.65 -5.78 32.27
CA ASP A 67 -9.97 -7.08 32.87
C ASP A 67 -8.91 -7.59 33.84
N ILE A 68 -7.62 -7.50 33.46
CA ILE A 68 -6.51 -8.15 34.21
C ILE A 68 -5.43 -7.16 34.69
N GLY A 69 -5.60 -5.88 34.42
CA GLY A 69 -4.63 -4.82 34.74
C GLY A 69 -3.53 -4.66 33.68
N PHE A 70 -3.05 -3.42 33.52
CA PHE A 70 -2.08 -3.06 32.47
C PHE A 70 -0.80 -3.91 32.50
N TRP A 71 -0.17 -4.08 33.66
CA TRP A 71 1.10 -4.80 33.75
C TRP A 71 0.96 -6.30 33.46
N SER A 72 -0.15 -6.91 33.92
CA SER A 72 -0.45 -8.31 33.65
C SER A 72 -0.73 -8.54 32.15
N SER A 73 -1.51 -7.63 31.55
CA SER A 73 -1.80 -7.61 30.10
C SER A 73 -0.52 -7.47 29.27
N PHE A 74 0.32 -6.47 29.60
CA PHE A 74 1.62 -6.26 28.95
C PHE A 74 2.51 -7.50 29.03
N ASN A 75 2.73 -8.04 30.23
CA ASN A 75 3.59 -9.20 30.42
C ASN A 75 3.08 -10.43 29.68
N SER A 76 1.76 -10.62 29.66
CA SER A 76 1.15 -11.74 28.95
C SER A 76 1.34 -11.60 27.44
N ILE A 77 0.97 -10.46 26.85
CA ILE A 77 1.02 -10.23 25.40
C ILE A 77 2.47 -10.23 24.88
N MET A 78 3.39 -9.63 25.62
CA MET A 78 4.78 -9.51 25.18
C MET A 78 5.59 -10.79 25.32
N PHE A 79 5.32 -11.61 26.34
CA PHE A 79 6.22 -12.72 26.69
C PHE A 79 5.55 -14.10 26.73
N LYS A 80 4.21 -14.19 26.71
CA LYS A 80 3.50 -15.47 26.73
C LYS A 80 2.77 -15.77 25.43
N PHE A 81 2.34 -14.73 24.72
CA PHE A 81 1.65 -14.86 23.44
C PHE A 81 2.63 -14.85 22.26
N SER A 82 2.25 -15.55 21.18
CA SER A 82 3.05 -15.66 19.95
C SER A 82 3.29 -14.30 19.27
N GLU A 83 2.40 -13.36 19.54
CA GLU A 83 2.37 -12.00 19.04
C GLU A 83 3.59 -11.21 19.54
N GLY A 84 3.93 -11.36 20.83
CA GLY A 84 5.12 -10.76 21.44
C GLY A 84 6.41 -11.29 20.85
N GLU A 85 6.51 -12.62 20.63
CA GLU A 85 7.67 -13.26 19.99
C GLU A 85 7.90 -12.73 18.57
N ARG A 86 6.83 -12.67 17.76
CA ARG A 86 6.90 -12.17 16.38
C ARG A 86 7.28 -10.69 16.33
N TYR A 87 6.75 -9.88 17.26
CA TYR A 87 7.17 -8.49 17.38
C TYR A 87 8.66 -8.36 17.77
N ALA A 88 9.17 -9.22 18.65
CA ALA A 88 10.59 -9.24 19.00
C ALA A 88 11.48 -9.48 17.76
N TRP A 89 11.06 -10.36 16.85
CA TRP A 89 11.73 -10.53 15.55
C TRP A 89 11.69 -9.27 14.69
N ILE A 90 10.54 -8.59 14.59
CA ILE A 90 10.43 -7.32 13.87
C ILE A 90 11.39 -6.29 14.47
N LEU A 91 11.46 -6.19 15.80
CA LEU A 91 12.32 -5.24 16.51
C LEU A 91 13.81 -5.52 16.24
N VAL A 92 14.25 -6.77 16.44
CA VAL A 92 15.66 -7.17 16.23
C VAL A 92 16.07 -6.97 14.77
N LEU A 93 15.23 -7.41 13.82
CA LEU A 93 15.52 -7.26 12.40
C LEU A 93 15.49 -5.79 11.95
N SER A 94 14.64 -4.96 12.56
CA SER A 94 14.62 -3.52 12.31
C SER A 94 15.90 -2.85 12.81
N ILE A 95 16.39 -3.19 14.00
CA ILE A 95 17.68 -2.70 14.53
C ILE A 95 18.82 -3.13 13.60
N LEU A 96 18.82 -4.39 13.17
CA LEU A 96 19.79 -4.90 12.20
C LEU A 96 19.73 -4.11 10.88
N LEU A 97 18.54 -3.88 10.34
CA LEU A 97 18.35 -3.07 9.12
C LEU A 97 18.85 -1.64 9.29
N ALA A 98 18.60 -1.00 10.43
CA ALA A 98 19.13 0.33 10.73
C ALA A 98 20.66 0.32 10.66
N ALA A 99 21.33 -0.64 11.31
CA ALA A 99 22.78 -0.77 11.27
C ALA A 99 23.30 -1.06 9.85
N LEU A 100 22.66 -2.00 9.13
CA LEU A 100 23.04 -2.36 7.76
C LEU A 100 22.94 -1.18 6.79
N THR A 101 21.89 -0.36 6.89
CA THR A 101 21.74 0.82 6.03
C THR A 101 22.88 1.83 6.23
N VAL A 102 23.34 2.02 7.47
CA VAL A 102 24.50 2.88 7.78
C VAL A 102 25.79 2.28 7.23
N VAL A 103 26.02 0.99 7.46
CA VAL A 103 27.24 0.28 7.00
C VAL A 103 27.33 0.29 5.48
N VAL A 104 26.26 -0.08 4.78
CA VAL A 104 26.21 -0.14 3.32
C VAL A 104 26.35 1.25 2.71
N ARG A 105 25.77 2.29 3.32
CA ARG A 105 25.97 3.68 2.87
C ARG A 105 27.44 4.09 2.96
N ARG A 106 28.13 3.77 4.07
CA ARG A 106 29.56 4.10 4.27
C ARG A 106 30.49 3.23 3.41
N ARG A 107 30.09 1.99 3.13
CA ARG A 107 30.87 1.01 2.34
C ARG A 107 29.96 0.33 1.31
N PRO A 108 29.64 1.00 0.18
CA PRO A 108 28.69 0.47 -0.82
C PRO A 108 29.09 -0.87 -1.46
N GLY A 109 30.38 -1.19 -1.48
CA GLY A 109 30.91 -2.47 -1.97
C GLY A 109 30.88 -3.60 -0.94
N SER A 110 30.47 -3.35 0.30
CA SER A 110 30.43 -4.36 1.36
C SER A 110 29.47 -5.49 1.03
N TYR A 111 29.84 -6.74 1.33
CA TYR A 111 28.95 -7.90 1.26
C TYR A 111 27.73 -7.78 2.19
N ALA A 112 27.78 -6.91 3.20
CA ALA A 112 26.66 -6.65 4.12
C ALA A 112 25.36 -6.23 3.41
N ARG A 113 25.43 -5.67 2.20
CA ARG A 113 24.24 -5.32 1.41
C ARG A 113 23.35 -6.51 1.07
N TRP A 114 23.90 -7.72 1.02
CA TRP A 114 23.14 -8.95 0.78
C TRP A 114 22.31 -9.39 1.99
N LEU A 115 22.63 -8.90 3.19
CA LEU A 115 21.86 -9.17 4.41
C LEU A 115 20.60 -8.29 4.50
N MET A 116 20.57 -7.14 3.83
CA MET A 116 19.41 -6.23 3.83
C MET A 116 18.11 -6.88 3.31
N PRO A 117 18.09 -7.51 2.12
CA PRO A 117 16.89 -8.20 1.66
C PRO A 117 16.49 -9.37 2.58
N LEU A 118 17.46 -10.09 3.16
CA LEU A 118 17.15 -11.19 4.09
C LEU A 118 16.46 -10.66 5.35
N ALA A 119 16.94 -9.56 5.92
CA ALA A 119 16.31 -8.93 7.07
C ALA A 119 14.90 -8.41 6.74
N LEU A 120 14.70 -7.83 5.55
CA LEU A 120 13.38 -7.40 5.09
C LEU A 120 12.42 -8.58 4.95
N LEU A 121 12.85 -9.66 4.30
CA LEU A 121 12.03 -10.87 4.17
C LEU A 121 11.70 -11.46 5.56
N GLY A 122 12.64 -11.43 6.51
CA GLY A 122 12.38 -11.83 7.89
C GLY A 122 11.31 -10.97 8.57
N ILE A 123 11.35 -9.64 8.40
CA ILE A 123 10.30 -8.73 8.90
C ILE A 123 8.96 -9.05 8.24
N ALA A 124 8.92 -9.21 6.91
CA ALA A 124 7.69 -9.56 6.20
C ALA A 124 7.12 -10.90 6.64
N ALA A 125 7.95 -11.90 6.94
CA ALA A 125 7.51 -13.20 7.45
C ALA A 125 6.94 -13.08 8.87
N ALA A 126 7.59 -12.29 9.73
CA ALA A 126 7.06 -11.99 11.06
C ALA A 126 5.71 -11.26 10.95
N MET A 127 5.59 -10.27 10.06
CA MET A 127 4.36 -9.52 9.80
C MET A 127 3.24 -10.37 9.19
N SER A 128 3.54 -11.25 8.24
CA SER A 128 2.53 -12.07 7.56
C SER A 128 1.84 -13.06 8.49
N SER A 129 2.54 -13.46 9.54
CA SER A 129 2.03 -14.34 10.58
C SER A 129 0.89 -13.70 11.40
N PHE A 130 0.78 -12.36 11.42
CA PHE A 130 -0.27 -11.62 12.14
C PHE A 130 -1.55 -11.40 11.34
N ASN A 131 -1.56 -11.73 10.05
CA ASN A 131 -2.68 -11.32 9.19
C ASN A 131 -3.91 -12.21 9.41
N HIS A 132 -5.10 -11.60 9.48
CA HIS A 132 -6.41 -12.30 9.55
C HIS A 132 -6.61 -13.36 8.47
N ALA A 133 -5.94 -13.26 7.33
CA ALA A 133 -6.03 -14.30 6.30
C ALA A 133 -5.36 -15.62 6.69
N ALA A 134 -4.40 -15.63 7.62
CA ALA A 134 -3.77 -16.85 8.10
C ALA A 134 -4.74 -17.70 8.94
N SER A 135 -5.71 -17.07 9.62
CA SER A 135 -6.79 -17.80 10.30
C SER A 135 -7.90 -18.29 9.37
N LEU A 136 -7.99 -17.77 8.14
CA LEU A 136 -9.02 -18.15 7.15
C LEU A 136 -8.53 -19.21 6.16
N PHE A 137 -7.24 -19.18 5.83
CA PHE A 137 -6.64 -20.00 4.76
C PHE A 137 -5.36 -20.70 5.20
N ASP A 138 -5.15 -20.83 6.51
CA ASP A 138 -3.94 -21.41 7.11
C ASP A 138 -2.65 -20.83 6.49
N SER A 139 -1.66 -21.69 6.25
CA SER A 139 -0.37 -21.32 5.65
C SER A 139 -0.49 -20.68 4.26
N VAL A 140 -1.54 -21.00 3.49
CA VAL A 140 -1.73 -20.43 2.15
C VAL A 140 -2.06 -18.94 2.24
N GLY A 141 -2.91 -18.55 3.19
CA GLY A 141 -3.21 -17.14 3.48
C GLY A 141 -1.97 -16.36 3.91
N GLN A 142 -1.11 -16.99 4.71
CA GLN A 142 0.15 -16.40 5.17
C GLN A 142 1.13 -16.17 4.01
N ILE A 143 1.30 -17.15 3.11
CA ILE A 143 2.15 -17.03 1.91
C ILE A 143 1.60 -15.96 0.96
N ALA A 144 0.28 -15.94 0.75
CA ALA A 144 -0.37 -14.95 -0.10
C ALA A 144 -0.14 -13.52 0.43
N PHE A 145 -0.33 -13.30 1.73
CA PHE A 145 -0.05 -11.99 2.34
C PHE A 145 1.43 -11.63 2.29
N PHE A 146 2.32 -12.58 2.60
CA PHE A 146 3.77 -12.37 2.51
C PHE A 146 4.17 -11.93 1.10
N GLY A 147 3.73 -12.66 0.08
CA GLY A 147 3.99 -12.34 -1.33
C GLY A 147 3.41 -10.97 -1.71
N HIS A 148 2.17 -10.70 -1.32
CA HIS A 148 1.52 -9.40 -1.52
C HIS A 148 2.35 -8.25 -0.95
N PHE A 149 2.71 -8.36 0.33
CA PHE A 149 3.40 -7.32 1.09
C PHE A 149 4.81 -7.06 0.56
N VAL A 150 5.58 -8.12 0.30
CA VAL A 150 6.94 -8.02 -0.24
C VAL A 150 6.93 -7.45 -1.66
N ALA A 151 6.08 -7.97 -2.55
CA ALA A 151 5.99 -7.51 -3.93
C ALA A 151 5.58 -6.04 -4.01
N MET A 152 4.59 -5.66 -3.20
CA MET A 152 4.17 -4.27 -3.07
C MET A 152 5.34 -3.40 -2.64
N ALA A 153 6.01 -3.72 -1.53
CA ALA A 153 7.10 -2.90 -0.97
C ALA A 153 8.32 -2.79 -1.91
N VAL A 154 8.68 -3.87 -2.60
CA VAL A 154 9.78 -3.88 -3.57
C VAL A 154 9.47 -2.97 -4.75
N TRP A 155 8.27 -3.08 -5.33
CA TRP A 155 7.87 -2.26 -6.47
C TRP A 155 7.77 -0.78 -6.09
N THR A 156 6.94 -0.47 -5.10
CA THR A 156 6.64 0.91 -4.71
C THR A 156 7.83 1.58 -4.04
N GLY A 157 8.58 0.85 -3.21
CA GLY A 157 9.76 1.35 -2.52
C GLY A 157 10.88 1.75 -3.47
N THR A 158 11.17 0.90 -4.45
CA THR A 158 12.18 1.19 -5.48
C THR A 158 11.77 2.41 -6.30
N LEU A 159 10.49 2.51 -6.70
CA LEU A 159 9.98 3.68 -7.40
C LEU A 159 10.02 4.95 -6.56
N LEU A 160 9.66 4.87 -5.27
CA LEU A 160 9.65 6.01 -4.37
C LEU A 160 11.06 6.57 -4.18
N ILE A 161 12.03 5.70 -3.90
CA ILE A 161 13.43 6.13 -3.70
C ILE A 161 13.98 6.77 -4.98
N THR A 162 13.76 6.13 -6.14
CA THR A 162 14.23 6.68 -7.41
C THR A 162 13.49 7.97 -7.81
N GLY A 163 12.17 8.05 -7.62
CA GLY A 163 11.36 9.23 -7.97
C GLY A 163 11.65 10.45 -7.11
N TRP A 164 11.97 10.28 -5.82
CA TRP A 164 12.15 11.42 -4.91
C TRP A 164 13.61 11.81 -4.69
N PHE A 165 14.56 10.87 -4.80
CA PHE A 165 15.97 11.12 -4.47
C PHE A 165 16.91 11.09 -5.67
N THR A 166 16.40 11.03 -6.91
CA THR A 166 17.24 11.19 -8.11
C THR A 166 17.80 12.61 -8.20
N ARG A 167 19.13 12.70 -8.38
CA ARG A 167 19.86 13.95 -8.60
C ARG A 167 20.17 14.21 -10.06
N ASP A 168 20.49 13.15 -10.80
CA ASP A 168 20.83 13.19 -12.22
C ASP A 168 19.99 12.16 -12.99
N LEU A 169 19.51 12.55 -14.17
CA LEU A 169 18.72 11.72 -15.06
C LEU A 169 19.58 10.70 -15.84
N ASN A 170 20.90 10.87 -15.83
CA ASN A 170 21.84 9.89 -16.38
C ASN A 170 21.59 8.52 -15.77
N GLY A 171 21.38 7.50 -16.61
CA GLY A 171 21.09 6.13 -16.14
C GLY A 171 19.60 5.81 -15.91
N TRP A 172 18.67 6.77 -16.01
CA TRP A 172 17.23 6.50 -15.87
C TRP A 172 16.73 5.49 -16.92
N ARG A 173 17.23 5.57 -18.16
CA ARG A 173 16.91 4.59 -19.20
C ARG A 173 17.40 3.19 -18.82
N ALA A 174 18.56 3.07 -18.20
CA ALA A 174 19.09 1.79 -17.75
C ALA A 174 18.28 1.24 -16.57
N PHE A 175 17.84 2.11 -15.66
CA PHE A 175 16.91 1.79 -14.58
C PHE A 175 15.61 1.17 -15.11
N LEU A 176 14.94 1.84 -16.06
CA LEU A 176 13.68 1.36 -16.62
C LEU A 176 13.81 0.02 -17.38
N LYS A 177 15.01 -0.40 -17.81
CA LYS A 177 15.19 -1.70 -18.49
C LYS A 177 14.98 -2.88 -17.56
N TRP A 178 15.45 -2.81 -16.33
CA TRP A 178 15.31 -3.90 -15.35
C TRP A 178 14.17 -3.66 -14.36
N PHE A 179 13.88 -2.39 -14.02
CA PHE A 179 12.83 -2.08 -13.06
C PHE A 179 11.44 -2.35 -13.63
N HIS A 180 11.21 -2.07 -14.92
CA HIS A 180 9.90 -2.30 -15.53
C HIS A 180 9.44 -3.77 -15.50
N PRO A 181 10.26 -4.77 -15.91
CA PRO A 181 9.86 -6.18 -15.77
C PRO A 181 9.69 -6.60 -14.31
N LEU A 182 10.55 -6.10 -13.39
CA LEU A 182 10.37 -6.34 -11.95
C LEU A 182 9.02 -5.81 -11.45
N ALA A 183 8.66 -4.57 -11.82
CA ALA A 183 7.40 -3.94 -11.45
C ALA A 183 6.20 -4.72 -11.99
N ILE A 184 6.24 -5.21 -13.24
CA ILE A 184 5.18 -6.05 -13.80
C ILE A 184 4.98 -7.33 -12.97
N VAL A 185 6.08 -8.03 -12.64
CA VAL A 185 6.00 -9.24 -11.80
C VAL A 185 5.41 -8.91 -10.43
N CYS A 186 5.83 -7.81 -9.80
CA CYS A 186 5.29 -7.39 -8.52
C CYS A 186 3.80 -7.05 -8.60
N VAL A 187 3.36 -6.32 -9.63
CA VAL A 187 1.95 -5.99 -9.86
C VAL A 187 1.11 -7.26 -10.02
N VAL A 188 1.58 -8.23 -10.81
CA VAL A 188 0.89 -9.51 -10.98
C VAL A 188 0.75 -10.25 -9.65
N ILE A 189 1.82 -10.32 -8.85
CA ILE A 189 1.79 -10.93 -7.52
C ILE A 189 0.79 -10.19 -6.62
N VAL A 190 0.85 -8.86 -6.56
CA VAL A 190 -0.02 -8.02 -5.72
C VAL A 190 -1.50 -8.21 -6.08
N ILE A 191 -1.84 -8.18 -7.38
CA ILE A 191 -3.22 -8.37 -7.84
C ILE A 191 -3.68 -9.81 -7.54
N GLY A 192 -2.90 -10.82 -7.93
CA GLY A 192 -3.28 -12.22 -7.74
C GLY A 192 -3.46 -12.60 -6.27
N SER A 193 -2.50 -12.24 -5.42
CA SER A 193 -2.60 -12.46 -3.97
C SER A 193 -3.70 -11.63 -3.32
N GLY A 194 -3.90 -10.38 -3.76
CA GLY A 194 -4.95 -9.51 -3.22
C GLY A 194 -6.35 -10.04 -3.50
N LEU A 195 -6.60 -10.47 -4.74
CA LEU A 195 -7.87 -11.11 -5.11
C LEU A 195 -8.08 -12.42 -4.37
N PHE A 196 -7.05 -13.24 -4.22
CA PHE A 196 -7.11 -14.47 -3.43
C PHE A 196 -7.50 -14.20 -1.98
N LEU A 197 -6.81 -13.29 -1.29
CA LEU A 197 -7.10 -12.92 0.10
C LEU A 197 -8.53 -12.39 0.27
N MET A 198 -9.03 -11.64 -0.71
CA MET A 198 -10.38 -11.08 -0.71
C MET A 198 -11.47 -12.17 -0.71
N THR A 199 -11.22 -13.34 -1.29
CA THR A 199 -12.22 -14.43 -1.34
C THR A 199 -12.69 -14.90 0.04
N GLY A 200 -11.85 -14.79 1.08
CA GLY A 200 -12.21 -15.19 2.44
C GLY A 200 -12.57 -14.02 3.35
N VAL A 201 -11.98 -12.85 3.10
CA VAL A 201 -12.24 -11.67 3.94
C VAL A 201 -13.53 -10.95 3.53
N THR A 202 -13.92 -11.03 2.26
CA THR A 202 -15.07 -10.30 1.73
C THR A 202 -15.79 -11.13 0.64
N PRO A 203 -16.44 -12.24 1.01
CA PRO A 203 -17.09 -13.16 0.06
C PRO A 203 -18.28 -12.53 -0.67
N LYS A 204 -18.91 -11.50 -0.09
CA LYS A 204 -19.95 -10.67 -0.72
C LYS A 204 -19.44 -9.23 -0.92
N PRO A 205 -18.65 -8.94 -1.98
CA PRO A 205 -17.99 -7.65 -2.16
C PRO A 205 -18.93 -6.45 -2.21
N VAL A 206 -20.06 -6.57 -2.91
CA VAL A 206 -21.01 -5.46 -3.06
C VAL A 206 -21.72 -5.20 -1.74
N ASP A 207 -22.28 -6.23 -1.11
CA ASP A 207 -22.97 -6.07 0.19
C ASP A 207 -22.04 -5.52 1.28
N SER A 208 -20.75 -5.84 1.21
CA SER A 208 -19.75 -5.28 2.13
C SER A 208 -19.61 -3.76 2.04
N TRP A 209 -20.04 -3.11 0.96
CA TRP A 209 -20.03 -1.64 0.84
C TRP A 209 -20.92 -0.97 1.88
N THR A 210 -21.86 -1.69 2.48
CA THR A 210 -22.60 -1.17 3.64
C THR A 210 -21.69 -0.91 4.86
N LEU A 211 -20.51 -1.55 4.93
CA LEU A 211 -19.58 -1.54 6.06
C LEU A 211 -18.33 -0.69 5.79
N SER A 212 -17.70 -0.18 6.86
CA SER A 212 -16.51 0.68 6.77
C SER A 212 -15.33 -0.03 6.08
N TYR A 213 -15.18 -1.34 6.32
CA TYR A 213 -14.17 -2.16 5.66
C TYR A 213 -14.40 -2.21 4.14
N GLY A 214 -15.63 -2.52 3.70
CA GLY A 214 -15.95 -2.65 2.29
C GLY A 214 -15.86 -1.30 1.55
N GLN A 215 -16.21 -0.20 2.21
CA GLN A 215 -15.99 1.16 1.69
C GLN A 215 -14.50 1.47 1.46
N ALA A 216 -13.65 1.12 2.43
CA ALA A 216 -12.20 1.29 2.29
C ALA A 216 -11.62 0.37 1.21
N LEU A 217 -12.08 -0.89 1.15
CA LEU A 217 -11.67 -1.83 0.11
C LEU A 217 -12.09 -1.35 -1.29
N LEU A 218 -13.30 -0.81 -1.44
CA LEU A 218 -13.78 -0.22 -2.68
C LEU A 218 -12.89 0.95 -3.10
N MET A 219 -12.62 1.89 -2.18
CA MET A 219 -11.74 3.03 -2.44
C MET A 219 -10.33 2.57 -2.87
N LYS A 220 -9.79 1.51 -2.24
CA LYS A 220 -8.52 0.90 -2.63
C LYS A 220 -8.55 0.40 -4.07
N HIS A 221 -9.59 -0.33 -4.47
CA HIS A 221 -9.74 -0.81 -5.86
C HIS A 221 -9.82 0.34 -6.86
N ILE A 222 -10.61 1.39 -6.54
CA ILE A 222 -10.73 2.57 -7.41
C ILE A 222 -9.39 3.29 -7.54
N LEU A 223 -8.62 3.45 -6.47
CA LEU A 223 -7.28 4.06 -6.48
C LEU A 223 -6.24 3.25 -7.25
N ILE A 224 -6.37 1.92 -7.30
CA ILE A 224 -5.47 1.05 -8.09
C ILE A 224 -5.61 1.34 -9.59
N VAL A 225 -6.80 1.71 -10.08
CA VAL A 225 -7.01 2.00 -11.51
C VAL A 225 -6.12 3.15 -12.03
N PRO A 226 -6.15 4.38 -11.48
CA PRO A 226 -5.24 5.43 -11.89
C PRO A 226 -3.78 5.09 -11.58
N LEU A 227 -3.49 4.34 -10.51
CA LEU A 227 -2.12 3.87 -10.24
C LEU A 227 -1.58 3.05 -11.41
N LEU A 228 -2.36 2.09 -11.93
CA LEU A 228 -1.97 1.29 -13.09
C LEU A 228 -1.83 2.13 -14.37
N ILE A 229 -2.65 3.17 -14.55
CA ILE A 229 -2.48 4.12 -15.65
C ILE A 229 -1.16 4.89 -15.50
N PHE A 230 -0.82 5.37 -14.31
CA PHE A 230 0.46 6.02 -14.05
C PHE A 230 1.64 5.06 -14.27
N ALA A 231 1.53 3.81 -13.81
CA ALA A 231 2.52 2.77 -14.05
C ALA A 231 2.70 2.49 -15.55
N PHE A 232 1.62 2.51 -16.34
CA PHE A 232 1.69 2.42 -17.80
C PHE A 232 2.35 3.67 -18.43
N VAL A 233 1.98 4.87 -17.99
CA VAL A 233 2.60 6.12 -18.45
C VAL A 233 4.11 6.09 -18.17
N ASN A 234 4.53 5.76 -16.95
CA ASN A 234 5.92 5.71 -16.53
C ASN A 234 6.71 4.55 -17.16
N GLY A 235 6.10 3.37 -17.22
CA GLY A 235 6.74 2.16 -17.71
C GLY A 235 6.89 2.11 -19.24
N TYR A 236 5.91 2.63 -19.97
CA TYR A 236 5.84 2.55 -21.42
C TYR A 236 6.02 3.90 -22.11
N LEU A 237 5.18 4.90 -21.80
CA LEU A 237 5.16 6.17 -22.53
C LEU A 237 6.39 7.05 -22.25
N VAL A 238 6.74 7.22 -20.98
CA VAL A 238 7.96 7.90 -20.52
C VAL A 238 9.19 7.19 -21.08
N LYS A 239 9.24 5.86 -21.00
CA LYS A 239 10.34 5.05 -21.56
C LYS A 239 10.52 5.31 -23.05
N ARG A 240 9.43 5.37 -23.83
CA ARG A 240 9.46 5.67 -25.27
C ARG A 240 9.88 7.11 -25.54
N LYS A 241 9.43 8.07 -24.73
CA LYS A 241 9.79 9.49 -24.87
C LYS A 241 11.27 9.73 -24.60
N LEU A 242 11.83 9.12 -23.55
CA LEU A 242 13.27 9.18 -23.24
C LEU A 242 14.18 8.59 -24.34
N GLN A 243 13.65 7.71 -25.21
CA GLN A 243 14.40 7.21 -26.36
C GLN A 243 14.49 8.23 -27.49
N ARG A 244 13.55 9.17 -27.56
CA ARG A 244 13.45 10.19 -28.60
C ARG A 244 14.02 11.53 -28.15
N GLU A 245 13.85 11.86 -26.88
CA GLU A 245 14.19 13.14 -26.28
C GLU A 245 15.09 12.91 -25.06
N ALA A 246 16.41 13.05 -25.25
CA ALA A 246 17.39 12.79 -24.19
C ALA A 246 17.28 13.75 -22.98
N GLY A 247 16.73 14.96 -23.18
CA GLY A 247 16.55 15.98 -22.14
C GLY A 247 15.24 15.90 -21.36
N TYR A 248 14.37 14.92 -21.66
CA TYR A 248 13.08 14.80 -20.97
C TYR A 248 13.26 14.36 -19.50
N SER A 249 12.62 15.06 -18.56
CA SER A 249 12.64 14.70 -17.14
C SER A 249 11.45 13.79 -16.76
N PRO A 250 11.69 12.52 -16.39
CA PRO A 250 10.65 11.57 -16.00
C PRO A 250 10.21 11.69 -14.54
N VAL A 251 10.95 12.46 -13.74
CA VAL A 251 10.87 12.48 -12.27
C VAL A 251 9.48 12.90 -11.78
N SER A 252 8.88 13.93 -12.39
CA SER A 252 7.58 14.44 -11.96
C SER A 252 6.46 13.40 -12.07
N TRP A 253 6.50 12.54 -13.10
CA TRP A 253 5.51 11.48 -13.28
C TRP A 253 5.71 10.33 -12.30
N ALA A 254 6.96 9.98 -11.97
CA ALA A 254 7.26 9.01 -10.91
C ALA A 254 6.82 9.53 -9.52
N ARG A 255 6.98 10.83 -9.25
CA ARG A 255 6.51 11.45 -7.99
C ARG A 255 4.98 11.44 -7.88
N SER A 256 4.25 11.73 -8.96
CA SER A 256 2.78 11.64 -8.97
C SER A 256 2.30 10.20 -8.74
N GLU A 257 2.96 9.19 -9.30
CA GLU A 257 2.67 7.78 -9.03
C GLU A 257 2.88 7.45 -7.54
N ALA A 258 3.95 7.96 -6.92
CA ALA A 258 4.22 7.78 -5.49
C ALA A 258 3.15 8.42 -4.58
N VAL A 259 2.50 9.51 -5.01
CA VAL A 259 1.37 10.11 -4.27
C VAL A 259 0.17 9.15 -4.24
N LEU A 260 -0.16 8.51 -5.37
CA LEU A 260 -1.24 7.52 -5.42
C LEU A 260 -0.93 6.30 -4.53
N ILE A 261 0.32 5.83 -4.54
CA ILE A 261 0.79 4.76 -3.64
C ILE A 261 0.57 5.16 -2.17
N TRP A 262 0.92 6.39 -1.80
CA TRP A 262 0.73 6.88 -0.44
C TRP A 262 -0.75 6.90 -0.02
N LEU A 263 -1.65 7.35 -0.91
CA LEU A 263 -3.09 7.29 -0.68
C LEU A 263 -3.59 5.86 -0.50
N ILE A 264 -3.07 4.91 -1.27
CA ILE A 264 -3.41 3.49 -1.13
C ILE A 264 -2.95 2.94 0.22
N TYR A 265 -1.78 3.35 0.73
CA TYR A 265 -1.34 2.97 2.08
C TYR A 265 -2.24 3.55 3.16
N ILE A 266 -2.69 4.80 3.01
CA ILE A 266 -3.65 5.43 3.93
C ILE A 266 -4.93 4.62 3.98
N VAL A 267 -5.53 4.34 2.82
CA VAL A 267 -6.79 3.59 2.74
C VAL A 267 -6.62 2.16 3.25
N THR A 268 -5.49 1.50 2.94
CA THR A 268 -5.20 0.15 3.43
C THR A 268 -5.03 0.13 4.95
N GLY A 269 -4.31 1.10 5.52
CA GLY A 269 -4.13 1.21 6.96
C GLY A 269 -5.42 1.49 7.72
N TYR A 270 -6.31 2.31 7.15
CA TYR A 270 -7.66 2.49 7.68
C TYR A 270 -8.48 1.19 7.59
N MET A 271 -8.42 0.49 6.45
CA MET A 271 -9.17 -0.74 6.17
C MET A 271 -8.81 -1.87 7.14
N ASN A 272 -7.52 -2.10 7.42
CA ASN A 272 -7.07 -3.18 8.29
C ASN A 272 -7.49 -3.02 9.76
N GLN A 273 -7.92 -1.82 10.13
CA GLN A 273 -8.40 -1.48 11.47
C GLN A 273 -9.93 -1.53 11.56
N GLN A 274 -10.61 -1.86 10.45
CA GLN A 274 -12.04 -2.10 10.43
C GLN A 274 -12.32 -3.59 10.65
N PRO A 275 -13.47 -3.93 11.26
CA PRO A 275 -13.90 -5.32 11.35
C PRO A 275 -14.06 -5.92 9.95
N ALA A 276 -13.45 -7.09 9.74
CA ALA A 276 -13.50 -7.82 8.48
C ALA A 276 -14.93 -8.33 8.20
N PRO A 277 -15.48 -8.12 7.00
CA PRO A 277 -16.85 -8.47 6.65
C PRO A 277 -16.95 -9.94 6.19
N HIS A 278 -16.56 -10.88 7.05
CA HIS A 278 -16.74 -12.32 6.78
C HIS A 278 -18.23 -12.62 6.56
N GLU A 279 -19.05 -12.17 7.52
CA GLU A 279 -20.50 -12.17 7.47
C GLU A 279 -21.01 -10.73 7.59
N VAL A 280 -21.52 -10.21 6.47
CA VAL A 280 -21.93 -8.80 6.38
C VAL A 280 -23.07 -8.50 7.36
N THR A 281 -24.06 -9.39 7.46
CA THR A 281 -25.23 -9.23 8.33
C THR A 281 -24.85 -9.14 9.80
N ASP A 282 -23.99 -10.04 10.28
CA ASP A 282 -23.53 -10.07 11.67
C ASP A 282 -22.68 -8.83 12.00
N THR A 283 -21.77 -8.47 11.09
CA THR A 283 -20.92 -7.28 11.27
C THR A 283 -21.76 -6.00 11.30
N LEU A 284 -22.79 -5.92 10.45
CA LEU A 284 -23.72 -4.79 10.39
C LEU A 284 -24.55 -4.68 11.67
N ALA A 285 -24.98 -5.80 12.24
CA ALA A 285 -25.74 -5.83 13.50
C ALA A 285 -24.92 -5.30 14.69
N VAL A 286 -23.61 -5.55 14.70
CA VAL A 286 -22.71 -5.13 15.81
C VAL A 286 -22.19 -3.71 15.63
N TYR A 287 -21.72 -3.36 14.43
CA TYR A 287 -20.98 -2.11 14.18
C TYR A 287 -21.79 -1.04 13.45
N GLY A 288 -22.93 -1.42 12.85
CA GLY A 288 -23.75 -0.53 12.04
C GLY A 288 -23.13 -0.22 10.65
N PRO A 289 -23.90 0.44 9.78
CA PRO A 289 -23.43 0.82 8.45
C PRO A 289 -22.38 1.94 8.49
N ALA A 290 -21.51 1.97 7.50
CA ALA A 290 -20.52 3.02 7.33
C ALA A 290 -21.17 4.39 7.19
N THR A 291 -20.62 5.40 7.86
CA THR A 291 -21.09 6.79 7.74
C THR A 291 -21.00 7.29 6.30
N THR A 292 -19.94 6.91 5.57
CA THR A 292 -19.77 7.26 4.16
C THR A 292 -20.78 6.60 3.24
N PHE A 293 -21.32 5.43 3.62
CA PHE A 293 -22.41 4.77 2.89
C PHE A 293 -23.75 5.46 3.19
N LEU A 294 -24.03 5.76 4.46
CA LEU A 294 -25.25 6.46 4.89
C LEU A 294 -25.42 7.86 4.26
N TRP A 295 -24.33 8.53 3.86
CA TRP A 295 -24.42 9.79 3.12
C TRP A 295 -25.16 9.65 1.78
N PHE A 296 -25.07 8.49 1.13
CA PHE A 296 -25.77 8.17 -0.11
C PHE A 296 -27.10 7.44 0.14
N HIS A 297 -27.19 6.70 1.26
CA HIS A 297 -28.34 5.87 1.61
C HIS A 297 -28.83 6.17 3.05
N PRO A 298 -29.37 7.37 3.33
CA PRO A 298 -29.71 7.79 4.70
C PRO A 298 -30.82 6.96 5.37
N GLY A 299 -31.63 6.23 4.57
CA GLY A 299 -32.70 5.37 5.05
C GLY A 299 -32.34 3.88 5.13
N PHE A 300 -31.08 3.50 4.91
CA PHE A 300 -30.69 2.09 4.92
C PHE A 300 -30.83 1.49 6.33
N THR A 301 -31.58 0.41 6.45
CA THR A 301 -31.87 -0.27 7.72
C THR A 301 -31.36 -1.72 7.77
N GLY A 302 -30.74 -2.21 6.69
CA GLY A 302 -30.23 -3.56 6.54
C GLY A 302 -30.81 -4.27 5.31
N GLY A 303 -30.07 -5.22 4.75
CA GLY A 303 -30.42 -5.93 3.52
C GLY A 303 -29.23 -6.18 2.62
N ASP A 304 -29.42 -7.01 1.61
CA ASP A 304 -28.46 -7.20 0.52
C ASP A 304 -28.55 -6.01 -0.46
N LEU A 305 -27.42 -5.60 -1.04
CA LEU A 305 -27.40 -4.53 -2.01
C LEU A 305 -27.74 -5.05 -3.40
N THR A 306 -28.58 -4.29 -4.11
CA THR A 306 -28.93 -4.54 -5.51
C THR A 306 -28.45 -3.40 -6.39
N TRP A 307 -28.09 -3.72 -7.62
CA TRP A 307 -27.67 -2.73 -8.61
C TRP A 307 -28.88 -1.99 -9.18
N THR A 308 -28.86 -0.67 -9.11
CA THR A 308 -29.83 0.21 -9.74
C THR A 308 -29.12 1.34 -10.45
N TRP A 309 -29.18 1.39 -11.77
CA TRP A 309 -28.52 2.45 -12.53
C TRP A 309 -29.28 3.76 -12.40
N SER A 310 -28.70 4.73 -11.68
CA SER A 310 -29.22 6.10 -11.64
C SER A 310 -28.55 6.98 -12.70
N TRP A 311 -29.25 7.99 -13.22
CA TRP A 311 -28.69 8.95 -14.17
C TRP A 311 -27.48 9.70 -13.60
N ILE A 312 -27.55 10.09 -12.32
CA ILE A 312 -26.44 10.75 -11.62
C ILE A 312 -25.24 9.82 -11.49
N GLY A 313 -25.48 8.54 -11.17
CA GLY A 313 -24.45 7.52 -11.09
C GLY A 313 -23.76 7.30 -12.44
N MET A 314 -24.54 7.11 -13.51
CA MET A 314 -24.02 6.92 -14.87
C MET A 314 -23.21 8.12 -15.37
N ILE A 315 -23.69 9.34 -15.18
CA ILE A 315 -22.97 10.56 -15.57
C ILE A 315 -21.64 10.66 -14.80
N SER A 316 -21.67 10.40 -13.48
CA SER A 316 -20.47 10.43 -12.65
C SER A 316 -19.43 9.39 -13.11
N LEU A 317 -19.85 8.17 -13.43
CA LEU A 317 -18.99 7.13 -13.99
C LEU A 317 -18.39 7.54 -15.35
N ILE A 318 -19.19 8.09 -16.26
CA ILE A 318 -18.72 8.53 -17.59
C ILE A 318 -17.68 9.65 -17.46
N ILE A 319 -17.94 10.66 -16.64
CA ILE A 319 -16.98 11.76 -16.42
C ILE A 319 -15.72 11.22 -15.72
N GLY A 320 -15.86 10.32 -14.74
CA GLY A 320 -14.75 9.68 -14.07
C GLY A 320 -13.83 8.92 -15.04
N LEU A 321 -14.42 8.11 -15.94
CA LEU A 321 -13.68 7.43 -17.01
C LEU A 321 -13.01 8.43 -17.97
N GLY A 322 -13.70 9.52 -18.34
CA GLY A 322 -13.12 10.59 -19.13
C GLY A 322 -11.89 11.24 -18.48
N LEU A 323 -11.92 11.46 -17.16
CA LEU A 323 -10.80 11.98 -16.40
C LEU A 323 -9.62 10.99 -16.32
N LEU A 324 -9.87 9.67 -16.25
CA LEU A 324 -8.81 8.67 -16.36
C LEU A 324 -8.11 8.73 -17.73
N LEU A 325 -8.88 8.86 -18.81
CA LEU A 325 -8.32 9.04 -20.16
C LEU A 325 -7.53 10.36 -20.26
N ASN A 326 -7.95 11.40 -19.55
CA ASN A 326 -7.25 12.68 -19.51
C ASN A 326 -5.84 12.56 -18.90
N VAL A 327 -5.55 11.58 -18.05
CA VAL A 327 -4.19 11.31 -17.55
C VAL A 327 -3.23 11.00 -18.72
N ILE A 328 -3.67 10.15 -19.65
CA ILE A 328 -2.88 9.78 -20.83
C ILE A 328 -2.78 10.96 -21.79
N GLN A 329 -3.86 11.72 -21.97
CA GLN A 329 -3.85 12.91 -22.82
C GLN A 329 -2.94 14.00 -22.27
N ALA A 330 -2.94 14.23 -20.96
CA ALA A 330 -2.06 15.17 -20.28
C ALA A 330 -0.59 14.83 -20.58
N PHE A 331 -0.21 13.55 -20.49
CA PHE A 331 1.12 13.11 -20.90
C PHE A 331 1.42 13.40 -22.37
N ARG A 332 0.52 12.99 -23.29
CA ARG A 332 0.71 13.14 -24.74
C ARG A 332 0.78 14.60 -25.20
N LYS A 333 0.04 15.49 -24.53
CA LYS A 333 0.03 16.94 -24.79
C LYS A 333 1.14 17.68 -24.02
N ASN A 334 2.08 16.97 -23.40
CA ASN A 334 3.18 17.53 -22.60
C ASN A 334 2.72 18.45 -21.46
N MET A 335 1.53 18.21 -20.91
CA MET A 335 1.06 18.88 -19.71
C MET A 335 1.83 18.36 -18.49
N GLY A 336 1.88 19.16 -17.42
CA GLY A 336 2.55 18.78 -16.19
C GLY A 336 1.92 17.55 -15.52
N ALA A 337 2.75 16.72 -14.87
CA ALA A 337 2.32 15.51 -14.16
C ALA A 337 1.27 15.79 -13.06
N VAL A 338 1.24 17.01 -12.54
CA VAL A 338 0.23 17.49 -11.57
C VAL A 338 -1.16 17.52 -12.20
N SER A 339 -1.29 17.91 -13.48
CA SER A 339 -2.59 17.90 -14.17
C SER A 339 -3.13 16.48 -14.33
N GLY A 340 -2.24 15.53 -14.65
CA GLY A 340 -2.58 14.10 -14.65
C GLY A 340 -3.02 13.62 -13.27
N LEU A 341 -2.32 14.03 -12.21
CA LEU A 341 -2.66 13.64 -10.84
C LEU A 341 -4.02 14.19 -10.40
N ILE A 342 -4.30 15.48 -10.66
CA ILE A 342 -5.61 16.09 -10.35
C ILE A 342 -6.73 15.37 -11.10
N SER A 343 -6.52 15.05 -12.38
CA SER A 343 -7.49 14.29 -13.18
C SER A 343 -7.74 12.90 -12.58
N ALA A 344 -6.68 12.19 -12.17
CA ALA A 344 -6.80 10.90 -11.51
C ALA A 344 -7.56 10.97 -10.19
N LEU A 345 -7.28 11.96 -9.34
CA LEU A 345 -7.99 12.14 -8.06
C LEU A 345 -9.46 12.51 -8.27
N GLY A 346 -9.76 13.38 -9.23
CA GLY A 346 -11.13 13.69 -9.62
C GLY A 346 -11.88 12.44 -10.15
N ALA A 347 -11.20 11.59 -10.92
CA ALA A 347 -11.77 10.33 -11.40
C ALA A 347 -12.12 9.39 -10.24
N VAL A 348 -11.24 9.28 -9.23
CA VAL A 348 -11.49 8.43 -8.05
C VAL A 348 -12.77 8.86 -7.33
N VAL A 349 -12.94 10.16 -7.08
CA VAL A 349 -14.14 10.70 -6.42
C VAL A 349 -15.39 10.42 -7.25
N LEU A 350 -15.36 10.71 -8.56
CA LEU A 350 -16.53 10.53 -9.42
C LEU A 350 -16.90 9.07 -9.64
N ILE A 351 -15.92 8.17 -9.73
CA ILE A 351 -16.18 6.73 -9.83
C ILE A 351 -16.80 6.23 -8.52
N TYR A 352 -16.25 6.63 -7.37
CA TYR A 352 -16.81 6.26 -6.07
C TYR A 352 -18.26 6.74 -5.93
N CYS A 353 -18.53 8.02 -6.18
CA CYS A 353 -19.91 8.55 -6.16
C CYS A 353 -20.80 7.82 -7.16
N GLY A 354 -20.29 7.56 -8.37
CA GLY A 354 -20.98 6.84 -9.42
C GLY A 354 -21.46 5.46 -8.98
N LEU A 355 -20.61 4.70 -8.29
CA LEU A 355 -20.94 3.38 -7.75
C LEU A 355 -21.90 3.46 -6.58
N MET A 356 -21.72 4.41 -5.65
CA MET A 356 -22.65 4.60 -4.52
C MET A 356 -24.06 4.99 -4.99
N PHE A 357 -24.16 5.85 -6.01
CA PHE A 357 -25.46 6.16 -6.62
C PHE A 357 -26.03 5.04 -7.50
N SER A 358 -25.28 3.96 -7.74
CA SER A 358 -25.69 2.83 -8.59
C SER A 358 -26.12 1.59 -7.80
N VAL A 359 -26.19 1.67 -6.47
CA VAL A 359 -26.67 0.59 -5.60
C VAL A 359 -27.82 1.08 -4.73
N VAL A 360 -28.70 0.17 -4.33
CA VAL A 360 -29.72 0.39 -3.30
C VAL A 360 -29.78 -0.84 -2.40
N GLY A 361 -30.16 -0.63 -1.15
CA GLY A 361 -30.30 -1.67 -0.14
C GLY A 361 -31.65 -1.61 0.55
#